data_AF-A0A077LWT9-F1
#
_entry.id   AF-A0A077LWT9-F1
#
_cell.length_a   1.000
_cell.length_b   1.000
_cell.length_c   1.000
_cell.angle_alpha   90.00
_cell.angle_beta   90.00
_cell.angle_gamma   90.00
#
_symmetry.space_group_name_H-M   'P 1'
#
loop_
_entity.id
_entity.type
_entity.pdbx_description
1 polymer ?
#
loop_
_entity_poly.entity_id
_entity_poly.type
_entity_poly.pdbx_seq_one_letter_code
_entity_poly.pdbx_strand_id
1 'polypeptide(L)'
;MPAVPSWLIEPIWDQFAALIPPVLDTHPLGCHRPRIADRIVFDKLVQVLVLGAAYAKIADTTCSATTIRTRRDEWIAAGVFTTLEQLCLEAYDRVVGLDLEHVTVDGCLVKAPCGGEVAGRSPVDRGKLGTKRSVMTDRAGIPIGCVTAPANRHDSPLLRPTLERLGRFETRFGVGLPDRITVHLDAGYDSSKTRELLAELDCHGVISVKGFPAAGRGPLGRGTHQLLAHPGLQEAAGLHRDTTTRRGRLHRPSQCHHHHPTPDPHGLDHPPLGHQTQTTTLTYPRDLQLTRRTLVRAGSGARCRRPVAGWNP
;
A
#
# COMPACT_ATOMS: atom_id res chain seq x y z
N MET A 1 3.70 5.66 -9.80
CA MET A 1 2.50 5.13 -9.15
C MET A 1 1.79 4.27 -10.19
N PRO A 2 1.68 2.95 -10.02
CA PRO A 2 0.76 2.21 -10.87
C PRO A 2 -0.65 2.76 -10.61
N ALA A 3 -1.36 3.10 -11.69
CA ALA A 3 -2.75 3.54 -11.60
C ALA A 3 -3.57 2.39 -11.02
N VAL A 4 -4.43 2.67 -10.04
CA VAL A 4 -5.49 1.72 -9.67
C VAL A 4 -6.32 1.51 -10.95
N PRO A 5 -6.48 0.26 -11.43
CA PRO A 5 -7.29 0.02 -12.61
C PRO A 5 -8.70 0.60 -12.39
N SER A 6 -9.20 1.38 -13.36
CA SER A 6 -10.48 2.09 -13.22
C SER A 6 -11.65 1.14 -12.92
N TRP A 7 -11.58 -0.10 -13.42
CA TRP A 7 -12.59 -1.14 -13.17
C TRP A 7 -12.72 -1.53 -11.69
N LEU A 8 -11.70 -1.29 -10.85
CA LEU A 8 -11.75 -1.63 -9.43
C LEU A 8 -12.56 -0.62 -8.60
N ILE A 9 -12.79 0.59 -9.12
CA ILE A 9 -13.44 1.66 -8.36
C ILE A 9 -14.92 1.36 -8.10
N GLU A 10 -15.64 0.80 -9.07
CA GLU A 10 -17.07 0.51 -8.91
C GLU A 10 -17.34 -0.60 -7.87
N PRO A 11 -16.66 -1.77 -7.89
CA PRO A 11 -16.83 -2.76 -6.84
C PRO A 11 -16.47 -2.24 -5.44
N ILE A 12 -15.44 -1.39 -5.33
CA ILE A 12 -15.09 -0.76 -4.06
C ILE A 12 -16.21 0.20 -3.62
N TRP A 13 -16.77 0.98 -4.53
CA TRP A 13 -17.88 1.88 -4.22
C TRP A 13 -19.10 1.12 -3.72
N ASP A 14 -19.47 0.00 -4.33
CA ASP A 14 -20.64 -0.78 -3.91
C ASP A 14 -20.49 -1.29 -2.47
N GLN A 15 -19.30 -1.80 -2.12
CA GLN A 15 -19.01 -2.20 -0.75
C GLN A 15 -18.97 -1.00 0.20
N PHE A 16 -18.35 0.11 -0.23
CA PHE A 16 -18.25 1.33 0.56
C PHE A 16 -19.63 1.92 0.87
N ALA A 17 -20.50 2.05 -0.14
CA ALA A 17 -21.85 2.59 0.00
C ALA A 17 -22.71 1.76 0.95
N ALA A 18 -22.57 0.43 0.92
CA ALA A 18 -23.27 -0.47 1.85
C ALA A 18 -22.83 -0.32 3.31
N LEU A 19 -21.64 0.23 3.56
CA LEU A 19 -21.10 0.47 4.89
C LEU A 19 -21.47 1.86 5.45
N ILE A 20 -21.95 2.78 4.61
CA ILE A 20 -22.32 4.13 5.06
C ILE A 20 -23.58 4.02 5.94
N PRO A 21 -23.54 4.51 7.19
CA PRO A 21 -24.73 4.51 8.04
C PRO A 21 -25.88 5.32 7.41
N PRO A 22 -27.14 4.92 7.63
CA PRO A 22 -28.28 5.71 7.17
C PRO A 22 -28.21 7.14 7.67
N VAL A 23 -28.37 8.10 6.77
CA VAL A 23 -28.45 9.51 7.13
C VAL A 23 -29.85 9.81 7.64
N LEU A 24 -29.95 10.09 8.94
CA LEU A 24 -31.19 10.59 9.53
C LEU A 24 -31.22 12.12 9.41
N ASP A 25 -32.04 12.63 8.50
CA ASP A 25 -32.34 14.06 8.44
C ASP A 25 -33.47 14.37 9.44
N THR A 26 -33.09 14.97 10.56
CA THR A 26 -34.01 15.31 11.65
C THR A 26 -34.43 16.79 11.61
N HIS A 27 -34.09 17.54 10.55
CA HIS A 27 -34.36 18.97 10.52
C HIS A 27 -35.85 19.27 10.25
N PRO A 28 -36.58 19.89 11.20
CA PRO A 28 -38.05 19.96 11.16
C PRO A 28 -38.65 20.66 9.93
N LEU A 29 -37.92 21.63 9.37
CA LEU A 29 -38.41 22.44 8.25
C LEU A 29 -37.84 22.04 6.89
N GLY A 30 -36.84 21.15 6.84
CA GLY A 30 -36.15 20.79 5.58
C GLY A 30 -35.47 21.94 4.81
N CYS A 31 -35.49 23.18 5.30
CA CYS A 31 -34.98 24.36 4.60
C CYS A 31 -33.45 24.54 4.64
N HIS A 32 -32.69 23.48 4.93
CA HIS A 32 -31.23 23.55 4.94
C HIS A 32 -30.65 23.10 3.59
N ARG A 33 -29.37 23.39 3.37
CA ARG A 33 -28.67 22.92 2.18
C ARG A 33 -28.61 21.39 2.20
N PRO A 34 -29.14 20.70 1.18
CA PRO A 34 -29.13 19.24 1.15
C PRO A 34 -27.71 18.67 1.28
N ARG A 35 -27.63 17.51 1.93
CA ARG A 35 -26.38 16.75 2.06
C ARG A 35 -25.88 16.36 0.67
N ILE A 36 -24.60 16.63 0.39
CA ILE A 36 -23.97 16.20 -0.86
C ILE A 36 -23.95 14.67 -0.91
N ALA A 37 -24.28 14.12 -2.09
CA ALA A 37 -24.29 12.69 -2.35
C ALA A 37 -22.94 12.05 -2.00
N ASP A 38 -22.99 10.92 -1.30
CA ASP A 38 -21.79 10.23 -0.83
C ASP A 38 -20.85 9.83 -1.98
N ARG A 39 -21.41 9.47 -3.15
CA ARG A 39 -20.63 9.11 -4.33
C ARG A 39 -19.71 10.24 -4.79
N ILE A 40 -20.22 11.46 -4.82
CA ILE A 40 -19.43 12.64 -5.22
C ILE A 40 -18.24 12.80 -4.27
N VAL A 41 -18.48 12.68 -2.96
CA VAL A 41 -17.41 12.85 -1.98
C VAL A 41 -16.40 11.70 -2.05
N PHE A 42 -16.86 10.46 -2.28
CA PHE A 42 -16.01 9.30 -2.49
C PHE A 42 -15.10 9.48 -3.72
N ASP A 43 -15.64 9.86 -4.87
CA ASP A 43 -14.85 10.09 -6.09
C ASP A 43 -13.79 11.17 -5.87
N LYS A 44 -14.12 12.22 -5.11
CA LYS A 44 -13.18 13.27 -4.73
C LYS A 44 -12.09 12.74 -3.81
N LEU A 45 -12.40 11.85 -2.85
CA LEU A 45 -11.39 11.19 -2.03
C LEU A 45 -10.47 10.30 -2.87
N VAL A 46 -11.02 9.53 -3.82
CA VAL A 46 -10.22 8.72 -4.75
C VAL A 46 -9.26 9.61 -5.54
N GLN A 47 -9.72 10.75 -6.06
CA GLN A 47 -8.86 11.73 -6.74
C GLN A 47 -7.75 12.25 -5.84
N VAL A 48 -8.04 12.60 -4.59
CA VAL A 48 -7.02 13.03 -3.60
C VAL A 48 -5.96 11.94 -3.42
N LEU A 49 -6.37 10.67 -3.29
CA LEU A 49 -5.46 9.54 -3.07
C LEU A 49 -4.62 9.20 -4.31
N VAL A 50 -5.23 9.17 -5.49
CA VAL A 50 -4.58 8.81 -6.75
C VAL A 50 -3.63 9.92 -7.23
N LEU A 51 -4.04 11.19 -7.14
CA LEU A 51 -3.27 12.32 -7.63
C LEU A 51 -2.28 12.88 -6.59
N GLY A 52 -2.45 12.52 -5.31
CA GLY A 52 -1.67 13.11 -4.21
C GLY A 52 -1.89 14.61 -4.06
N ALA A 53 -3.05 15.12 -4.49
CA ALA A 53 -3.37 16.54 -4.51
C ALA A 53 -4.00 17.01 -3.18
N ALA A 54 -3.78 18.28 -2.84
CA ALA A 54 -4.47 18.90 -1.71
C ALA A 54 -5.99 18.96 -1.95
N TYR A 55 -6.80 18.79 -0.90
CA TYR A 55 -8.27 18.87 -0.98
C TYR A 55 -8.77 20.12 -1.71
N ALA A 56 -8.12 21.27 -1.50
CA ALA A 56 -8.47 22.53 -2.17
C ALA A 56 -8.30 22.52 -3.68
N LYS A 57 -7.44 21.65 -4.23
CA LYS A 57 -7.24 21.47 -5.68
C LYS A 57 -8.26 20.51 -6.30
N ILE A 58 -8.85 19.62 -5.49
CA ILE A 58 -9.85 18.65 -5.93
C ILE A 58 -11.28 19.17 -5.75
N ALA A 59 -11.47 20.06 -4.78
CA ALA A 59 -12.73 20.76 -4.56
C ALA A 59 -13.14 21.59 -5.78
N ASP A 60 -14.44 21.65 -6.00
CA ASP A 60 -15.05 22.38 -7.11
C ASP A 60 -16.47 22.86 -6.72
N THR A 61 -17.27 23.24 -7.71
CA THR A 61 -18.66 23.68 -7.52
C THR A 61 -19.57 22.58 -6.96
N THR A 62 -19.21 21.31 -7.13
CA THR A 62 -20.00 20.16 -6.65
C THR A 62 -19.72 19.84 -5.19
N CYS A 63 -18.48 20.04 -4.71
CA CYS A 63 -18.10 19.70 -3.35
C CYS A 63 -16.91 20.53 -2.85
N SER A 64 -17.08 21.14 -1.67
CA SER A 64 -16.04 21.95 -1.03
C SER A 64 -14.97 21.10 -0.34
N ALA A 65 -13.75 21.62 -0.21
CA ALA A 65 -12.67 20.93 0.51
C ALA A 65 -13.01 20.63 1.98
N THR A 66 -13.80 21.50 2.61
CA THR A 66 -14.30 21.29 3.97
C THR A 66 -15.27 20.11 4.02
N THR A 67 -16.22 20.04 3.08
CA THR A 67 -17.16 18.92 3.01
C THR A 67 -16.46 17.58 2.79
N ILE A 68 -15.44 17.53 1.92
CA ILE A 68 -14.64 16.31 1.71
C ILE A 68 -14.01 15.82 3.02
N ARG A 69 -13.40 16.73 3.79
CA ARG A 69 -12.76 16.39 5.08
C ARG A 69 -13.76 15.99 6.14
N THR A 70 -14.83 16.75 6.31
CA THR A 70 -15.88 16.44 7.29
C THR A 70 -16.50 15.08 7.01
N ARG A 71 -16.81 14.77 5.75
CA ARG A 71 -17.37 13.46 5.36
C ARG A 71 -16.39 12.32 5.59
N ARG A 72 -15.11 12.52 5.29
CA ARG A 72 -14.05 11.56 5.62
C ARG A 72 -14.02 11.28 7.12
N ASP A 73 -14.07 12.31 7.95
CA ASP A 73 -14.00 12.17 9.41
C ASP A 73 -15.25 11.47 9.96
N GLU A 74 -16.44 11.78 9.42
CA GLU A 74 -17.69 11.04 9.70
C GLU A 74 -17.54 9.54 9.38
N TRP A 75 -17.02 9.19 8.21
CA TRP A 75 -16.83 7.80 7.79
C TRP A 75 -15.73 7.07 8.58
N ILE A 76 -14.68 7.79 9.00
CA ILE A 76 -13.66 7.27 9.93
C ILE A 76 -14.32 6.93 11.27
N ALA A 77 -15.09 7.88 11.83
CA ALA A 77 -15.78 7.68 13.11
C ALA A 77 -16.78 6.52 13.05
N ALA A 78 -17.44 6.32 11.91
CA ALA A 78 -18.34 5.19 11.66
C ALA A 78 -17.61 3.86 11.39
N GLY A 79 -16.28 3.83 11.32
CA GLY A 79 -15.50 2.61 11.07
C GLY A 79 -15.60 2.06 9.63
N VAL A 80 -16.06 2.88 8.67
CA VAL A 80 -16.27 2.47 7.27
C VAL A 80 -14.98 1.98 6.65
N PHE A 81 -13.88 2.74 6.79
CA PHE A 81 -12.60 2.39 6.19
C PHE A 81 -11.98 1.13 6.78
N THR A 82 -12.05 0.95 8.10
CA THR A 82 -11.56 -0.26 8.77
C THR A 82 -12.31 -1.50 8.30
N THR A 83 -13.63 -1.39 8.16
CA THR A 83 -14.48 -2.50 7.68
C THR A 83 -14.23 -2.77 6.20
N LEU A 84 -14.09 -1.73 5.38
CA LEU A 84 -13.78 -1.88 3.95
C LEU A 84 -12.42 -2.55 3.73
N GLU A 85 -11.37 -2.13 4.46
CA GLU A 85 -10.04 -2.75 4.38
C GLU A 85 -10.13 -4.26 4.62
N GLN A 86 -10.86 -4.65 5.66
CA GLN A 86 -11.05 -6.05 6.01
C GLN A 86 -11.82 -6.83 4.93
N LEU A 87 -12.89 -6.26 4.36
CA LEU A 87 -13.63 -6.87 3.25
C LEU A 87 -12.75 -7.04 2.00
N CYS A 88 -11.89 -6.06 1.69
CA CYS A 88 -10.96 -6.15 0.57
C CYS A 88 -9.95 -7.30 0.77
N LEU A 89 -9.44 -7.49 1.99
CA LEU A 89 -8.52 -8.59 2.30
C LEU A 89 -9.20 -9.95 2.24
N GLU A 90 -10.43 -10.06 2.74
CA GLU A 90 -11.24 -11.28 2.64
C GLU A 90 -11.59 -11.65 1.19
N ALA A 91 -11.92 -10.65 0.37
CA ALA A 91 -12.15 -10.85 -1.06
C ALA A 91 -10.87 -11.29 -1.78
N TYR A 92 -9.74 -10.64 -1.47
CA TYR A 92 -8.45 -11.00 -2.04
C TYR A 92 -8.05 -12.42 -1.66
N ASP A 93 -8.17 -12.80 -0.39
CA ASP A 93 -7.88 -14.16 0.06
C ASP A 93 -8.76 -15.20 -0.63
N ARG A 94 -10.06 -14.91 -0.80
CA ARG A 94 -10.98 -15.83 -1.48
C ARG A 94 -10.64 -16.06 -2.95
N VAL A 95 -10.20 -15.01 -3.65
CA VAL A 95 -9.99 -15.04 -5.12
C VAL A 95 -8.57 -15.46 -5.48
N VAL A 96 -7.58 -14.98 -4.72
CA VAL A 96 -6.15 -15.12 -5.02
C VAL A 96 -5.44 -15.93 -3.93
N GLY A 97 -5.80 -15.69 -2.66
CA GLY A 97 -5.15 -16.30 -1.50
C GLY A 97 -4.09 -15.38 -0.89
N LEU A 98 -4.17 -15.13 0.41
CA LEU A 98 -3.12 -14.48 1.17
C LEU A 98 -2.09 -15.51 1.63
N ASP A 99 -0.81 -15.22 1.41
CA ASP A 99 0.28 -16.05 1.91
C ASP A 99 0.82 -15.44 3.21
N LEU A 100 0.27 -15.91 4.33
CA LEU A 100 0.62 -15.48 5.68
C LEU A 100 1.76 -16.30 6.31
N GLU A 101 2.25 -17.36 5.65
CA GLU A 101 3.40 -18.13 6.14
C GLU A 101 4.68 -17.29 6.14
N HIS A 102 4.75 -16.32 5.23
CA HIS A 102 5.85 -15.37 5.11
C HIS A 102 5.32 -13.94 5.15
N VAL A 103 5.62 -13.23 6.24
CA VAL A 103 5.28 -11.81 6.36
C VAL A 103 6.54 -10.96 6.40
N THR A 104 6.48 -9.78 5.81
CA THR A 104 7.57 -8.79 5.86
C THR A 104 7.10 -7.59 6.65
N VAL A 105 7.90 -7.09 7.58
CA VAL A 105 7.63 -5.86 8.32
C VAL A 105 8.75 -4.86 8.08
N ASP A 106 8.39 -3.65 7.68
CA ASP A 106 9.32 -2.55 7.50
C ASP A 106 8.72 -1.20 7.90
N GLY A 107 9.58 -0.28 8.34
CA GLY A 107 9.23 1.06 8.76
C GLY A 107 9.48 2.08 7.64
N CYS A 108 8.48 2.92 7.33
CA CYS A 108 8.66 4.06 6.44
C CYS A 108 8.42 5.40 7.15
N LEU A 109 9.21 6.40 6.79
CA LEU A 109 9.07 7.77 7.28
C LEU A 109 8.45 8.66 6.19
N VAL A 110 7.32 9.29 6.52
CA VAL A 110 6.58 10.17 5.62
C VAL A 110 6.56 11.59 6.20
N LYS A 111 6.72 12.60 5.35
CA LYS A 111 6.63 14.01 5.78
C LYS A 111 5.21 14.37 6.18
N ALA A 112 5.07 15.12 7.27
CA ALA A 112 3.80 15.64 7.77
C ALA A 112 3.93 17.15 7.96
N PRO A 113 4.10 17.95 6.88
CA PRO A 113 4.39 19.38 6.98
C PRO A 113 3.28 20.17 7.69
N CYS A 114 2.04 19.69 7.61
CA CYS A 114 0.88 20.28 8.29
C CYS A 114 0.61 19.68 9.68
N GLY A 115 1.51 18.85 10.21
CA GLY A 115 1.33 18.17 11.50
C GLY A 115 0.28 17.06 11.45
N GLY A 116 -0.38 16.83 12.59
CA GLY A 116 -1.34 15.77 12.82
C GLY A 116 -1.15 15.16 14.22
N GLU A 117 -2.17 14.44 14.71
CA GLU A 117 -2.17 13.82 16.05
C GLU A 117 -0.99 12.86 16.26
N VAL A 118 -0.53 12.22 15.17
CA VAL A 118 0.55 11.22 15.17
C VAL A 118 1.85 11.81 14.58
N ALA A 119 1.95 13.13 14.40
CA ALA A 119 3.16 13.76 13.88
C ALA A 119 4.21 13.98 14.99
N GLY A 120 5.48 13.76 14.65
CA GLY A 120 6.62 14.00 15.53
C GLY A 120 7.81 14.60 14.80
N ARG A 121 8.79 15.12 15.55
CA ARG A 121 10.03 15.63 14.96
C ARG A 121 10.80 14.49 14.30
N SER A 122 11.13 14.65 13.03
CA SER A 122 11.88 13.64 12.28
C SER A 122 13.38 13.75 12.56
N PRO A 123 14.06 12.65 12.95
CA PRO A 123 15.50 12.64 13.17
C PRO A 123 16.30 12.78 11.87
N VAL A 124 15.69 12.43 10.73
CA VAL A 124 16.35 12.42 9.41
C VAL A 124 15.99 13.63 8.54
N ASP A 125 15.23 14.58 9.07
CA ASP A 125 14.76 15.76 8.33
C ASP A 125 14.86 17.06 9.15
N ARG A 126 16.00 17.25 9.83
CA ARG A 126 16.30 18.47 10.63
C ARG A 126 15.20 18.82 11.63
N GLY A 127 14.54 17.82 12.21
CA GLY A 127 13.46 18.02 13.16
C GLY A 127 12.15 18.53 12.58
N LYS A 128 11.97 18.54 11.24
CA LYS A 128 10.66 18.78 10.60
C LYS A 128 9.66 17.70 10.99
N LEU A 129 8.38 18.03 10.92
CA LEU A 129 7.31 17.12 11.29
C LEU A 129 7.17 15.98 10.28
N GLY A 130 7.03 14.77 10.81
CA GLY A 130 6.81 13.56 10.04
C GLY A 130 6.04 12.51 10.85
N THR A 131 5.61 11.48 10.14
CA THR A 131 4.97 10.29 10.68
C THR A 131 5.76 9.08 10.24
N LYS A 132 5.87 8.10 11.13
CA LYS A 132 6.40 6.77 10.85
C LYS A 132 5.25 5.81 10.64
N ARG A 133 5.39 4.89 9.69
CA ARG A 133 4.44 3.80 9.45
C ARG A 133 5.21 2.49 9.48
N SER A 134 4.84 1.59 10.38
CA SER A 134 5.28 0.20 10.36
C SER A 134 4.26 -0.58 9.56
N VAL A 135 4.67 -1.12 8.41
CA VAL A 135 3.78 -1.81 7.46
C VAL A 135 4.16 -3.27 7.42
N MET A 136 3.15 -4.13 7.54
CA MET A 136 3.26 -5.57 7.35
C MET A 136 2.65 -5.96 6.02
N THR A 137 3.37 -6.79 5.27
CA THR A 137 2.89 -7.36 4.01
C THR A 137 2.92 -8.88 4.05
N ASP A 138 2.05 -9.51 3.27
CA ASP A 138 2.15 -10.94 2.96
C ASP A 138 3.37 -11.22 2.06
N ARG A 139 3.56 -12.49 1.66
CA ARG A 139 4.66 -12.90 0.78
C ARG A 139 4.68 -12.17 -0.56
N ALA A 140 3.49 -11.92 -1.10
CA ALA A 140 3.28 -11.27 -2.39
C ALA A 140 3.47 -9.75 -2.35
N GLY A 141 3.58 -9.17 -1.14
CA GLY A 141 3.74 -7.74 -0.90
C GLY A 141 2.41 -7.01 -0.69
N ILE A 142 1.30 -7.72 -0.51
CA ILE A 142 -0.01 -7.16 -0.20
C ILE A 142 0.04 -6.61 1.23
N PRO A 143 -0.29 -5.32 1.44
CA PRO A 143 -0.36 -4.76 2.78
C PRO A 143 -1.47 -5.44 3.59
N ILE A 144 -1.08 -6.07 4.71
CA ILE A 144 -1.97 -6.80 5.62
C ILE A 144 -1.97 -6.23 7.04
N GLY A 145 -1.27 -5.11 7.28
CA GLY A 145 -1.32 -4.39 8.54
C GLY A 145 -0.49 -3.12 8.50
N CYS A 146 -0.92 -2.09 9.23
CA CYS A 146 -0.18 -0.85 9.36
C CYS A 146 -0.37 -0.22 10.74
N VAL A 147 0.72 0.26 11.33
CA VAL A 147 0.71 1.05 12.57
C VAL A 147 1.41 2.37 12.31
N THR A 148 0.80 3.46 12.74
CA THR A 148 1.38 4.81 12.63
C THR A 148 1.95 5.26 13.97
N ALA A 149 3.05 6.02 13.91
CA ALA A 149 3.69 6.59 15.09
C ALA A 149 4.37 7.94 14.76
N PRO A 150 4.66 8.78 15.77
CA PRO A 150 5.49 9.97 15.58
C PRO A 150 6.86 9.64 14.98
N ALA A 151 7.38 10.48 14.08
CA ALA A 151 8.62 10.20 13.36
C ALA A 151 9.88 10.04 14.23
N ASN A 152 9.89 10.54 15.46
CA ASN A 152 10.99 10.36 16.42
C ASN A 152 11.02 8.97 17.06
N ARG A 153 9.99 8.13 16.86
CA ARG A 153 9.98 6.76 17.40
C ARG A 153 10.87 5.85 16.55
N HIS A 154 11.74 5.07 17.19
CA HIS A 154 12.41 3.93 16.55
C HIS A 154 11.40 2.84 16.18
N ASP A 155 11.76 1.98 15.22
CA ASP A 155 10.88 0.97 14.61
C ASP A 155 10.64 -0.24 15.52
N SER A 156 11.60 -0.62 16.37
CA SER A 156 11.54 -1.84 17.18
C SER A 156 10.28 -1.98 18.05
N PRO A 157 9.80 -0.93 18.78
CA PRO A 157 8.55 -1.03 19.55
C PRO A 157 7.29 -1.08 18.69
N LEU A 158 7.38 -0.71 17.42
CA LEU A 158 6.24 -0.81 16.50
C LEU A 158 6.05 -2.23 16.00
N LEU A 159 7.03 -3.12 16.17
CA LEU A 159 6.95 -4.50 15.72
C LEU A 159 5.79 -5.25 16.36
N ARG A 160 5.67 -5.22 17.70
CA ARG A 160 4.57 -5.87 18.43
C ARG A 160 3.18 -5.41 17.93
N PRO A 161 2.84 -4.10 18.01
CA PRO A 161 1.50 -3.66 17.58
C PRO A 161 1.25 -3.89 16.09
N THR A 162 2.31 -4.05 15.29
CA THR A 162 2.18 -4.42 13.87
C THR A 162 1.85 -5.90 13.71
N LEU A 163 2.55 -6.80 14.41
CA LEU A 163 2.30 -8.24 14.37
C LEU A 163 0.95 -8.61 15.00
N GLU A 164 0.51 -7.91 16.05
CA GLU A 164 -0.81 -8.10 16.66
C GLU A 164 -1.97 -7.83 15.67
N ARG A 165 -1.72 -7.14 14.55
CA ARG A 165 -2.72 -7.01 13.48
C ARG A 165 -3.04 -8.35 12.80
N LEU A 166 -2.18 -9.36 12.91
CA LEU A 166 -2.46 -10.72 12.43
C LEU A 166 -3.69 -11.33 13.13
N GLY A 167 -4.00 -10.91 14.36
CA GLY A 167 -5.16 -11.41 15.11
C GLY A 167 -6.48 -11.25 14.38
N ARG A 168 -6.59 -10.28 13.45
CA ARG A 168 -7.82 -10.10 12.63
C ARG A 168 -8.09 -11.24 11.66
N PHE A 169 -7.11 -12.11 11.44
CA PHE A 169 -7.15 -13.23 10.51
C PHE A 169 -7.43 -14.57 11.19
N GLU A 170 -7.26 -14.68 12.51
CA GLU A 170 -7.41 -15.92 13.28
C GLU A 170 -8.78 -16.60 13.13
N THR A 171 -9.84 -15.81 12.99
CA THR A 171 -11.22 -16.33 12.99
C THR A 171 -11.88 -16.33 11.61
N ARG A 172 -11.31 -15.61 10.63
CA ARG A 172 -12.03 -15.25 9.40
C ARG A 172 -11.62 -16.02 8.14
N PHE A 173 -10.42 -16.59 8.08
CA PHE A 173 -9.94 -17.28 6.87
C PHE A 173 -10.28 -18.78 6.80
N GLY A 174 -11.27 -19.25 7.56
CA GLY A 174 -11.78 -20.63 7.48
C GLY A 174 -10.83 -21.73 7.97
N VAL A 175 -9.53 -21.44 8.11
CA VAL A 175 -8.48 -22.35 8.61
C VAL A 175 -7.65 -21.77 9.77
N GLY A 176 -7.83 -20.49 10.09
CA GLY A 176 -7.00 -19.78 11.07
C GLY A 176 -5.67 -19.30 10.49
N LEU A 177 -4.81 -18.76 11.36
CA LEU A 177 -3.42 -18.43 10.97
C LEU A 177 -2.63 -19.72 10.70
N PRO A 178 -1.58 -19.68 9.85
CA PRO A 178 -0.69 -20.83 9.65
C PRO A 178 -0.03 -21.27 10.96
N ASP A 179 0.26 -22.58 11.10
CA ASP A 179 0.96 -23.16 12.26
C ASP A 179 2.31 -22.49 12.55
N ARG A 180 2.96 -21.94 11.52
CA ARG A 180 4.23 -21.25 11.65
C ARG A 180 4.27 -20.01 10.76
N ILE A 181 4.54 -18.86 11.38
CA ILE A 181 4.71 -17.59 10.68
C ILE A 181 6.19 -17.22 10.66
N THR A 182 6.72 -16.96 9.46
CA THR A 182 8.07 -16.47 9.25
C THR A 182 8.05 -14.95 9.06
N VAL A 183 8.66 -14.21 9.98
CA VAL A 183 8.72 -12.74 9.96
C VAL A 183 10.07 -12.30 9.39
N HIS A 184 10.04 -11.69 8.22
CA HIS A 184 11.20 -11.12 7.56
C HIS A 184 11.40 -9.67 7.99
N LEU A 185 12.59 -9.38 8.54
CA LEU A 185 12.95 -8.06 9.07
C LEU A 185 14.28 -7.58 8.49
N ASP A 186 14.43 -6.25 8.42
CA ASP A 186 15.70 -5.61 8.08
C ASP A 186 16.73 -5.71 9.21
N ALA A 187 17.94 -5.21 8.98
CA ALA A 187 19.01 -5.25 9.98
C ALA A 187 18.81 -4.26 11.15
N GLY A 188 17.90 -3.29 11.02
CA GLY A 188 17.51 -2.37 12.08
C GLY A 188 16.76 -3.05 13.22
N TYR A 189 16.15 -4.20 12.96
CA TYR A 189 15.48 -5.04 13.96
C TYR A 189 16.39 -6.06 14.65
N ASP A 190 17.69 -6.11 14.33
CA ASP A 190 18.62 -7.07 14.95
C ASP A 190 18.94 -6.70 16.41
N SER A 191 18.04 -7.08 17.32
CA SER A 191 18.15 -6.85 18.76
C SER A 191 17.64 -8.05 19.57
N SER A 192 18.14 -8.22 20.80
CA SER A 192 17.65 -9.29 21.70
C SER A 192 16.16 -9.15 21.96
N LYS A 193 15.67 -7.93 22.22
CA LYS A 193 14.26 -7.62 22.44
C LYS A 193 13.36 -8.04 21.27
N THR A 194 13.83 -7.85 20.04
CA THR A 194 13.08 -8.28 18.85
C THR A 194 13.03 -9.80 18.77
N ARG A 195 14.11 -10.50 19.08
CA ARG A 195 14.15 -11.98 19.09
C ARG A 195 13.28 -12.56 20.21
N GLU A 196 13.31 -11.96 21.40
CA GLU A 196 12.43 -12.30 22.53
C GLU A 196 10.95 -12.11 22.16
N LEU A 197 10.60 -10.98 21.54
CA LEU A 197 9.24 -10.72 21.06
C LEU A 197 8.77 -11.76 20.03
N LEU A 198 9.62 -12.12 19.08
CA LEU A 198 9.28 -13.12 18.07
C LEU A 198 9.08 -14.50 18.70
N ALA A 199 9.91 -14.88 19.67
CA ALA A 199 9.73 -16.11 20.43
C ALA A 199 8.44 -16.10 21.27
N GLU A 200 8.10 -14.98 21.89
CA GLU A 200 6.85 -14.81 22.65
C GLU A 200 5.60 -14.98 21.76
N LEU A 201 5.65 -14.47 20.53
CA LEU A 201 4.56 -14.57 19.55
C LEU A 201 4.60 -15.85 18.70
N ASP A 202 5.43 -16.83 19.06
CA ASP A 202 5.67 -18.08 18.31
C ASP A 202 5.97 -17.86 16.82
N CYS A 203 6.69 -16.77 16.53
CA CYS A 203 7.06 -16.36 15.18
C CYS A 203 8.53 -16.67 14.91
N HIS A 204 8.82 -17.22 13.73
CA HIS A 204 10.19 -17.44 13.29
C HIS A 204 10.77 -16.18 12.63
N GLY A 205 11.75 -15.55 13.29
CA GLY A 205 12.42 -14.35 12.78
C GLY A 205 13.53 -14.62 11.77
N VAL A 206 13.45 -14.01 10.59
CA VAL A 206 14.55 -13.98 9.61
C VAL A 206 15.06 -12.56 9.42
N ILE A 207 15.94 -12.15 10.33
CA ILE A 207 16.50 -10.79 10.41
C ILE A 207 17.73 -10.70 9.52
N SER A 208 17.84 -9.63 8.74
CA SER A 208 19.02 -9.36 7.92
C SER A 208 20.23 -9.00 8.81
N VAL A 209 21.42 -9.49 8.47
CA VAL A 209 22.63 -9.22 9.25
C VAL A 209 23.18 -7.85 8.89
N LYS A 210 23.47 -7.01 9.89
CA LYS A 210 24.05 -5.68 9.68
C LYS A 210 25.39 -5.78 8.94
N GLY A 211 25.55 -4.99 7.88
CA GLY A 211 26.80 -4.93 7.10
C GLY A 211 26.96 -6.02 6.03
N PHE A 212 26.01 -6.95 5.92
CA PHE A 212 25.98 -7.95 4.85
C PHE A 212 24.74 -7.73 3.97
N PRO A 213 24.86 -7.85 2.63
CA PRO A 213 23.69 -7.90 1.77
C PRO A 213 22.81 -9.08 2.17
N ALA A 214 21.48 -8.94 2.03
CA ALA A 214 20.54 -10.01 2.36
C ALA A 214 20.91 -11.29 1.60
N ALA A 215 21.48 -12.28 2.31
CA ALA A 215 22.00 -13.48 1.69
C ALA A 215 20.86 -14.37 1.19
N GLY A 216 20.90 -14.74 -0.10
CA GLY A 216 20.22 -15.93 -0.65
C GLY A 216 18.69 -15.93 -0.67
N ARG A 217 18.02 -14.79 -0.53
CA ARG A 217 16.55 -14.76 -0.53
C ARG A 217 16.01 -14.57 -1.96
N GLY A 218 15.13 -15.48 -2.39
CA GLY A 218 14.22 -15.19 -3.49
C GLY A 218 13.46 -13.90 -3.18
N PRO A 219 13.22 -13.03 -4.16
CA PRO A 219 12.61 -11.73 -3.89
C PRO A 219 11.17 -11.90 -3.39
N LEU A 220 10.90 -11.45 -2.16
CA LEU A 220 9.55 -11.25 -1.63
C LEU A 220 8.96 -9.94 -2.20
N GLY A 221 7.63 -9.87 -2.37
CA GLY A 221 6.96 -8.65 -2.82
C GLY A 221 6.99 -8.35 -4.33
N ARG A 222 7.57 -9.22 -5.17
CA ARG A 222 7.49 -9.09 -6.65
C ARG A 222 6.21 -9.75 -7.19
N GLY A 223 5.06 -9.17 -6.89
CA GLY A 223 3.81 -9.77 -7.38
C GLY A 223 2.56 -8.92 -7.26
N THR A 224 2.51 -7.95 -6.35
CA THR A 224 1.31 -7.14 -6.09
C THR A 224 0.57 -6.67 -7.34
N HIS A 225 1.27 -6.03 -8.28
CA HIS A 225 0.66 -5.54 -9.52
C HIS A 225 0.15 -6.67 -10.45
N GLN A 226 0.82 -7.81 -10.51
CA GLN A 226 0.41 -8.96 -11.32
C GLN A 226 -0.80 -9.65 -10.70
N LEU A 227 -0.85 -9.71 -9.37
CA LEU A 227 -1.95 -10.31 -8.62
C LEU A 227 -3.19 -9.41 -8.61
N LEU A 228 -3.01 -8.08 -8.56
CA LEU A 228 -4.11 -7.13 -8.79
C LEU A 228 -4.66 -7.21 -10.23
N ALA A 229 -3.89 -7.77 -11.18
CA ALA A 229 -4.34 -8.05 -12.54
C ALA A 229 -4.93 -9.46 -12.70
N HIS A 230 -5.13 -10.21 -11.62
CA HIS A 230 -5.69 -11.56 -11.67
C HIS A 230 -7.12 -11.54 -12.26
N PRO A 231 -7.43 -12.33 -13.30
CA PRO A 231 -8.74 -12.30 -13.98
C PRO A 231 -9.93 -12.50 -13.04
N GLY A 232 -9.78 -13.36 -12.02
CA GLY A 232 -10.83 -13.58 -11.03
C GLY A 232 -11.22 -12.34 -10.22
N LEU A 233 -10.35 -11.33 -10.09
CA LEU A 233 -10.71 -10.06 -9.46
C LEU A 233 -11.56 -9.18 -10.38
N GLN A 234 -11.41 -9.30 -11.71
CA GLN A 234 -12.23 -8.59 -12.71
C GLN A 234 -13.64 -9.18 -12.79
N GLU A 235 -13.76 -10.50 -12.61
CA GLU A 235 -15.04 -11.22 -12.64
C GLU A 235 -15.82 -11.12 -11.31
N ALA A 236 -15.15 -10.77 -10.20
CA ALA A 236 -15.75 -10.63 -8.87
C ALA A 236 -16.64 -9.39 -8.68
N ALA A 237 -17.09 -8.74 -9.76
CA ALA A 237 -17.95 -7.55 -9.72
C ALA A 237 -19.27 -7.79 -8.94
N GLY A 238 -19.69 -9.03 -8.73
CA GLY A 238 -20.79 -9.42 -7.85
C GLY A 238 -20.34 -9.98 -6.50
N LEU A 239 -19.61 -9.23 -5.68
CA LEU A 239 -19.37 -9.60 -4.27
C LEU A 239 -20.63 -9.31 -3.42
N HIS A 240 -21.77 -9.87 -3.81
CA HIS A 240 -22.96 -9.88 -2.98
C HIS A 240 -22.78 -10.86 -1.83
N ARG A 241 -23.21 -10.43 -0.64
CA ARG A 241 -23.26 -11.21 0.60
C ARG A 241 -23.69 -12.63 0.31
N ASP A 242 -22.82 -13.59 0.60
CA ASP A 242 -23.26 -14.95 0.85
C ASP A 242 -23.27 -15.17 2.37
N THR A 243 -24.43 -14.99 2.96
CA THR A 243 -24.73 -15.34 4.36
C THR A 243 -25.14 -16.81 4.51
N THR A 244 -24.81 -17.69 3.55
CA THR A 244 -25.12 -19.12 3.68
C THR A 244 -23.91 -19.94 4.11
N THR A 245 -24.12 -20.62 5.24
CA THR A 245 -23.36 -21.73 5.82
C THR A 245 -22.51 -22.52 4.83
N ARG A 246 -21.19 -22.30 4.82
CA ARG A 246 -20.24 -23.14 4.09
C ARG A 246 -20.04 -24.49 4.81
N ARG A 247 -20.85 -25.47 4.41
CA ARG A 247 -20.50 -26.90 4.55
C ARG A 247 -19.43 -27.24 3.50
N GLY A 248 -18.38 -27.93 3.96
CA GLY A 248 -17.69 -28.96 3.17
C GLY A 248 -16.57 -28.49 2.24
N ARG A 249 -15.34 -28.84 2.63
CA ARG A 249 -14.11 -29.02 1.84
C ARG A 249 -14.27 -29.01 0.32
N LEU A 250 -13.41 -28.22 -0.34
CA LEU A 250 -12.84 -28.61 -1.63
C LEU A 250 -11.39 -29.03 -1.39
N HIS A 251 -11.11 -30.31 -1.66
CA HIS A 251 -9.76 -30.87 -1.66
C HIS A 251 -8.93 -30.22 -2.79
N ARG A 252 -7.72 -29.74 -2.45
CA ARG A 252 -6.68 -29.33 -3.40
C ARG A 252 -6.17 -30.56 -4.16
N PRO A 253 -6.19 -30.59 -5.51
CA PRO A 253 -5.43 -31.58 -6.26
C PRO A 253 -3.98 -31.11 -6.42
N SER A 254 -3.05 -31.99 -6.07
CA SER A 254 -1.64 -31.96 -6.41
C SER A 254 -1.44 -31.96 -7.93
N GLN A 255 -0.61 -31.06 -8.44
CA GLN A 255 -0.29 -30.95 -9.87
C GLN A 255 0.46 -32.19 -10.36
N CYS A 256 -0.11 -32.89 -11.35
CA CYS A 256 0.59 -33.83 -12.21
C CYS A 256 0.93 -33.15 -13.55
N HIS A 257 2.17 -33.33 -14.01
CA HIS A 257 2.68 -32.80 -15.27
C HIS A 257 1.98 -33.43 -16.48
N HIS A 258 1.47 -32.62 -17.39
CA HIS A 258 1.14 -33.06 -18.74
C HIS A 258 1.65 -32.09 -19.81
N HIS A 259 2.28 -32.68 -20.82
CA HIS A 259 2.84 -32.09 -22.02
C HIS A 259 1.77 -31.42 -22.91
N HIS A 260 2.09 -30.25 -23.45
CA HIS A 260 1.37 -29.64 -24.58
C HIS A 260 1.90 -30.15 -25.93
N PRO A 261 1.02 -30.33 -26.92
CA PRO A 261 1.35 -30.13 -28.33
C PRO A 261 0.65 -28.89 -28.92
N THR A 262 1.38 -28.16 -29.74
CA THR A 262 0.90 -27.08 -30.63
C THR A 262 0.11 -27.64 -31.82
N PRO A 263 -0.76 -26.82 -32.45
CA PRO A 263 -0.49 -26.38 -33.82
C PRO A 263 -0.93 -24.94 -34.16
N ASP A 264 -0.53 -24.53 -35.37
CA ASP A 264 -0.37 -23.19 -35.96
C ASP A 264 -1.59 -22.79 -36.87
N PRO A 265 -1.58 -21.76 -37.76
CA PRO A 265 -2.48 -20.60 -37.67
C PRO A 265 -3.33 -20.31 -38.93
N HIS A 266 -4.54 -19.78 -38.78
CA HIS A 266 -5.30 -19.04 -39.81
C HIS A 266 -6.25 -18.09 -39.05
N GLY A 267 -6.30 -16.75 -39.19
CA GLY A 267 -6.18 -15.89 -40.35
C GLY A 267 -7.58 -15.49 -40.81
N LEU A 268 -8.09 -14.30 -40.43
CA LEU A 268 -9.17 -13.55 -41.13
C LEU A 268 -9.31 -12.11 -40.56
N ASP A 269 -8.82 -11.17 -41.38
CA ASP A 269 -9.22 -9.78 -41.70
C ASP A 269 -9.97 -8.83 -40.73
N HIS A 270 -9.40 -7.61 -40.65
CA HIS A 270 -9.98 -6.37 -40.11
C HIS A 270 -10.78 -5.59 -41.18
N PRO A 271 -11.79 -4.81 -40.75
CA PRO A 271 -12.20 -3.60 -41.49
C PRO A 271 -12.43 -2.38 -40.55
N PRO A 272 -12.67 -1.15 -41.05
CA PRO A 272 -11.64 -0.14 -41.29
C PRO A 272 -11.73 1.09 -40.34
N LEU A 273 -10.65 1.87 -40.38
CA LEU A 273 -10.35 3.07 -39.59
C LEU A 273 -11.33 4.24 -39.81
N GLY A 274 -11.82 4.83 -38.71
CA GLY A 274 -12.43 6.15 -38.64
C GLY A 274 -11.47 7.17 -38.01
N HIS A 275 -11.30 8.30 -38.70
CA HIS A 275 -10.36 9.41 -38.52
C HIS A 275 -9.93 9.82 -37.09
N GLN A 276 -8.61 9.98 -36.90
CA GLN A 276 -8.02 10.74 -35.79
C GLN A 276 -7.91 12.23 -36.17
N THR A 277 -8.56 13.10 -35.40
CA THR A 277 -8.29 14.54 -35.41
C THR A 277 -7.02 14.83 -34.61
N GLN A 278 -6.10 15.52 -35.27
CA GLN A 278 -4.80 15.94 -34.75
C GLN A 278 -4.97 16.82 -33.51
N THR A 279 -4.35 16.45 -32.39
CA THR A 279 -4.17 17.36 -31.25
C THR A 279 -2.77 17.95 -31.33
N THR A 280 -2.74 19.26 -31.57
CA THR A 280 -1.58 20.14 -31.67
C THR A 280 -0.63 19.99 -30.48
N THR A 281 0.65 19.77 -30.78
CA THR A 281 1.75 19.84 -29.80
C THR A 281 1.88 21.28 -29.29
N LEU A 282 1.51 21.52 -28.03
CA LEU A 282 1.81 22.79 -27.34
C LEU A 282 3.19 22.69 -26.69
N THR A 283 4.16 23.32 -27.36
CA THR A 283 5.53 23.54 -26.90
C THR A 283 5.52 24.49 -25.70
N TYR A 284 6.02 24.04 -24.54
CA TYR A 284 6.31 24.93 -23.41
C TYR A 284 7.76 25.45 -23.52
N PRO A 285 8.01 26.75 -23.29
CA PRO A 285 9.34 27.34 -23.41
C PRO A 285 10.33 26.73 -22.40
N ARG A 286 11.48 26.30 -22.93
CA ARG A 286 12.72 26.08 -22.16
C ARG A 286 13.18 27.44 -21.65
N ASP A 287 13.13 27.66 -20.34
CA ASP A 287 14.11 28.50 -19.65
C ASP A 287 14.04 28.23 -18.14
N LEU A 288 14.97 27.40 -17.67
CA LEU A 288 15.50 27.42 -16.30
C LEU A 288 16.83 26.65 -16.35
N GLN A 289 17.86 27.39 -16.76
CA GLN A 289 19.25 26.96 -16.77
C GLN A 289 19.73 26.68 -15.34
N LEU A 290 19.96 25.42 -15.01
CA LEU A 290 20.83 25.02 -13.90
C LEU A 290 22.18 24.65 -14.50
N THR A 291 23.15 25.53 -14.27
CA THR A 291 24.55 25.42 -14.70
C THR A 291 25.19 24.14 -14.15
N ARG A 292 25.49 23.20 -15.05
CA ARG A 292 26.42 22.10 -14.80
C ARG A 292 27.83 22.68 -14.65
N ARG A 293 28.44 22.54 -13.47
CA ARG A 293 29.92 22.61 -13.37
C ARG A 293 30.49 21.28 -13.83
N THR A 294 31.20 21.36 -14.95
CA THR A 294 31.98 20.32 -15.62
C THR A 294 33.15 19.88 -14.75
N LEU A 295 33.30 18.56 -14.64
CA LEU A 295 34.50 17.88 -14.19
C LEU A 295 35.55 18.00 -15.31
N VAL A 296 36.67 18.67 -15.06
CA VAL A 296 37.83 18.65 -15.96
C VAL A 296 38.88 17.71 -15.38
N ARG A 297 39.28 16.76 -16.23
CA ARG A 297 40.35 15.79 -16.07
C ARG A 297 41.63 16.44 -16.62
N ALA A 298 42.70 16.50 -15.81
CA ALA A 298 44.06 16.66 -16.30
C ALA A 298 44.99 15.84 -15.41
N GLY A 299 45.81 15.00 -16.04
CA GLY A 299 46.74 14.10 -15.36
C GLY A 299 48.20 14.56 -15.40
N SER A 300 49.04 13.66 -14.89
CA SER A 300 50.51 13.59 -14.93
C SER A 300 51.29 14.34 -13.85
N GLY A 301 52.28 13.66 -13.26
CA GLY A 301 53.44 14.33 -12.64
C GLY A 301 53.91 13.83 -11.26
N ALA A 302 54.47 12.62 -11.20
CA ALA A 302 55.54 12.14 -10.32
C ALA A 302 56.04 12.99 -9.12
N ARG A 303 56.08 12.40 -7.91
CA ARG A 303 57.33 11.98 -7.19
C ARG A 303 57.10 11.59 -5.73
N CYS A 304 57.92 10.64 -5.30
CA CYS A 304 58.08 10.09 -3.96
C CYS A 304 58.29 11.14 -2.85
N ARG A 305 57.74 10.88 -1.64
CA ARG A 305 58.43 10.86 -0.34
C ARG A 305 57.43 10.55 0.81
N ARG A 306 57.68 9.46 1.53
CA ARG A 306 57.40 9.29 2.98
C ARG A 306 58.46 10.10 3.77
N PRO A 307 58.43 10.26 5.12
CA PRO A 307 57.42 9.91 6.15
C PRO A 307 57.22 11.01 7.27
N VAL A 308 56.49 10.63 8.34
CA VAL A 308 56.68 10.92 9.80
C VAL A 308 55.70 11.88 10.50
N ALA A 309 55.26 11.40 11.69
CA ALA A 309 54.64 12.04 12.86
C ALA A 309 53.24 12.67 12.65
N GLY A 310 52.20 12.34 13.42
CA GLY A 310 52.15 12.05 14.85
C GLY A 310 51.52 13.25 15.54
N TRP A 311 50.43 13.02 16.29
CA TRP A 311 50.09 13.62 17.59
C TRP A 311 48.58 13.50 17.85
N ASN A 312 48.27 12.67 18.84
CA ASN A 312 47.11 12.79 19.73
C ASN A 312 47.48 13.84 20.82
N PRO A 313 46.55 14.42 21.59
CA PRO A 313 45.51 13.72 22.35
C PRO A 313 44.06 14.07 21.97
#